data_AF-A0A8J3WCV2-F1
#
_entry.id   AF-A0A8J3WCV2-F1
#
_cell.length_a   1.000
_cell.length_b   1.000
_cell.length_c   1.000
_cell.angle_alpha   90.00
_cell.angle_beta   90.00
_cell.angle_gamma   90.00
#
_symmetry.space_group_name_H-M   'P 1'
#
loop_
_entity.id
_entity.type
_entity.pdbx_description
1 polymer ?
#
loop_
_entity_poly.entity_id
_entity_poly.type
_entity_poly.pdbx_seq_one_letter_code
_entity_poly.pdbx_strand_id
1 'polypeptide(L)'
;MTALPHAAELSVTEATQRGVARLVADAEQGADLVVTRRHQPVAAVVSMRRLNELEEAAADLRDLALVLVRAATDTGRRTPIDDVLSAFGHTRESLAALPDEDE
;
A
#
# COMPACT_ATOMS: atom_id res chain seq x y z
N MET A 1 13.54 6.56 12.97
CA MET A 1 12.62 5.48 12.52
C MET A 1 13.49 4.33 12.03
N THR A 2 13.58 3.26 12.81
CA THR A 2 14.34 2.06 12.42
C THR A 2 13.41 1.19 11.59
N ALA A 3 13.67 1.07 10.29
CA ALA A 3 12.76 0.40 9.34
C ALA A 3 12.58 -1.10 9.63
N LEU A 4 13.49 -1.72 10.38
CA LEU A 4 13.48 -3.15 10.71
C LEU A 4 13.99 -3.34 12.16
N PRO A 5 13.12 -3.53 13.17
CA PRO A 5 13.50 -3.52 14.59
C PRO A 5 14.37 -4.70 15.05
N HIS A 6 14.51 -5.74 14.22
CA HIS A 6 15.31 -6.94 14.52
C HIS A 6 16.37 -7.24 13.44
N ALA A 7 16.63 -6.30 12.54
CA ALA A 7 17.60 -6.54 11.48
C ALA A 7 19.03 -6.46 12.00
N ALA A 8 19.86 -7.41 11.59
CA ALA A 8 21.29 -7.34 11.84
C ALA A 8 21.93 -6.28 10.94
N GLU A 9 22.80 -5.45 11.50
CA GLU A 9 23.54 -4.44 10.74
C GLU A 9 24.81 -5.03 10.12
N LEU A 10 25.10 -4.59 8.91
CA LEU A 10 26.25 -5.02 8.12
C LEU A 10 26.79 -3.82 7.34
N SER A 11 28.08 -3.52 7.43
CA SER A 11 28.67 -2.49 6.56
C SER A 11 28.70 -2.95 5.10
N VAL A 12 28.73 -2.00 4.15
CA VAL A 12 28.91 -2.32 2.71
C VAL A 12 30.16 -3.18 2.47
N THR A 13 31.24 -2.95 3.23
CA THR A 13 32.47 -3.74 3.13
C THR A 13 32.27 -5.18 3.58
N GLU A 14 31.59 -5.41 4.70
CA GLU A 14 31.27 -6.76 5.18
C GLU A 14 30.25 -7.46 4.27
N ALA A 15 29.30 -6.72 3.69
CA ALA A 15 28.38 -7.22 2.67
C ALA A 15 29.11 -7.72 1.43
N THR A 16 30.11 -6.95 0.99
CA THR A 16 30.97 -7.34 -0.15
C THR A 16 31.77 -8.60 0.17
N GLN A 17 32.32 -8.70 1.38
CA GLN A 17 33.09 -9.87 1.82
C GLN A 17 32.23 -11.13 1.97
N ARG A 18 30.98 -11.02 2.46
CA ARG A 18 30.05 -12.15 2.54
C ARG A 18 29.61 -12.64 1.16
N GLY A 19 29.49 -11.73 0.20
CA GLY A 19 28.99 -12.00 -1.15
C GLY A 19 27.48 -12.18 -1.22
N VAL A 20 26.91 -11.93 -2.40
CA VAL A 20 25.44 -11.91 -2.62
C VAL A 20 24.79 -13.25 -2.28
N ALA A 21 25.40 -14.37 -2.67
CA ALA A 21 24.83 -15.69 -2.45
C ALA A 21 24.54 -15.98 -0.97
N ARG A 22 25.45 -15.57 -0.06
CA ARG A 22 25.26 -15.77 1.38
C ARG A 22 24.20 -14.83 1.95
N LEU A 23 24.16 -13.58 1.48
CA LEU A 23 23.12 -12.61 1.90
C LEU A 23 21.72 -13.08 1.49
N VAL A 24 21.58 -13.68 0.30
CA VAL A 24 20.33 -14.29 -0.16
C VAL A 24 19.96 -15.48 0.71
N ALA A 25 20.90 -16.39 0.99
CA ALA A 25 20.64 -17.55 1.84
C ALA A 25 20.24 -17.16 3.27
N ASP A 26 20.88 -16.14 3.85
CA ASP A 26 20.53 -15.60 5.16
C ASP A 26 19.08 -15.04 5.13
N ALA A 27 18.72 -14.30 4.07
CA ALA A 27 17.38 -13.75 3.90
C ALA A 27 16.31 -14.82 3.71
N GLU A 28 16.58 -15.87 2.93
CA GLU A 28 15.66 -17.01 2.75
C GLU A 28 15.39 -17.75 4.07
N GLN A 29 16.37 -17.77 4.98
CA GLN A 29 16.23 -18.31 6.34
C GLN A 29 15.49 -17.36 7.30
N GLY A 30 15.07 -16.18 6.82
CA GLY A 30 14.31 -15.20 7.58
C GLY A 30 15.15 -14.17 8.33
N ALA A 31 16.45 -14.06 8.04
CA ALA A 31 17.28 -13.00 8.60
C ALA A 31 17.08 -11.69 7.81
N ASP A 32 16.61 -10.65 8.50
CA ASP A 32 16.58 -9.30 7.95
C ASP A 32 17.95 -8.64 8.18
N LEU A 33 18.53 -8.08 7.12
CA LEU A 33 19.85 -7.42 7.18
C LEU A 33 19.73 -5.98 6.74
N VAL A 34 20.30 -5.06 7.52
CA VAL A 34 20.44 -3.65 7.14
C VAL A 34 21.88 -3.39 6.72
N VAL A 35 22.06 -2.97 5.47
CA VAL A 35 23.36 -2.60 4.94
C VAL A 35 23.62 -1.13 5.24
N THR A 36 24.74 -0.82 5.88
CA THR A 36 25.14 0.53 6.27
C THR A 36 26.39 1.01 5.54
N ARG A 37 26.45 2.32 5.26
CA ARG A 37 27.65 3.01 4.75
C ARG A 37 27.96 4.14 5.71
N ARG A 38 29.16 4.14 6.31
CA ARG A 38 29.56 5.13 7.33
C ARG A 38 28.52 5.22 8.46
N HIS A 39 28.06 4.08 8.96
CA HIS A 39 27.02 3.93 9.99
C HIS A 39 25.64 4.48 9.62
N GLN A 40 25.39 4.84 8.36
CA GLN A 40 24.08 5.21 7.87
C GLN A 40 23.44 4.04 7.12
N PRO A 41 22.21 3.61 7.45
CA PRO A 41 21.46 2.62 6.65
C PRO A 41 21.28 3.09 5.20
N VAL A 42 21.60 2.24 4.23
CA VAL A 42 21.49 2.54 2.79
C VAL A 42 20.71 1.50 1.99
N ALA A 43 20.61 0.27 2.49
CA ALA A 43 19.81 -0.78 1.86
C ALA A 43 19.39 -1.81 2.91
N ALA A 44 18.43 -2.67 2.55
CA ALA A 44 18.07 -3.84 3.34
C ALA A 44 18.04 -5.08 2.43
N VAL A 45 18.40 -6.23 2.99
CA VAL A 45 18.21 -7.55 2.37
C VAL A 45 17.19 -8.29 3.23
N VAL A 46 16.07 -8.65 2.63
CA VAL A 46 14.96 -9.36 3.25
C VAL A 46 14.47 -10.43 2.30
N SER A 47 13.76 -11.46 2.81
CA SER A 47 13.12 -12.43 1.93
C SER A 47 12.01 -11.78 1.08
N MET A 48 11.73 -12.34 -0.10
CA MET A 48 10.58 -11.91 -0.91
C MET A 48 9.26 -12.06 -0.16
N ARG A 49 9.11 -13.11 0.66
CA ARG A 49 7.94 -13.27 1.54
C ARG A 49 7.78 -12.06 2.45
N ARG A 50 8.86 -11.64 3.12
CA ARG A 50 8.84 -10.49 4.03
C ARG A 50 8.54 -9.19 3.30
N LEU A 51 9.11 -8.99 2.11
CA LEU A 51 8.81 -7.81 1.29
C LEU A 51 7.31 -7.75 0.94
N ASN A 52 6.74 -8.86 0.46
CA ASN A 52 5.33 -8.94 0.11
C ASN A 52 4.42 -8.65 1.32
N GLU A 53 4.74 -9.20 2.50
CA GLU A 53 4.00 -8.91 3.74
C GLU A 53 3.99 -7.42 4.09
N LEU A 54 5.10 -6.71 3.86
CA LEU A 54 5.19 -5.27 4.10
C LEU A 54 4.36 -4.48 3.07
N GLU A 55 4.39 -4.89 1.81
CA GLU A 55 3.60 -4.25 0.74
C GLU A 55 2.10 -4.47 0.94
N GLU A 56 1.68 -5.67 1.33
CA GLU A 56 0.30 -6.02 1.65
C GLU A 56 -0.19 -5.25 2.87
N ALA A 57 0.57 -5.23 3.97
CA ALA A 57 0.21 -4.44 5.14
C ALA A 57 0.11 -2.93 4.83
N ALA A 58 0.95 -2.40 3.94
CA ALA A 58 0.84 -1.02 3.50
C ALA A 58 -0.41 -0.77 2.64
N ALA A 59 -0.84 -1.73 1.83
CA ALA A 59 -2.10 -1.67 1.10
C ALA A 59 -3.29 -1.69 2.06
N ASP A 60 -3.32 -2.63 3.00
CA ASP A 60 -4.37 -2.75 4.01
C ASP A 60 -4.53 -1.48 4.85
N LEU A 61 -3.42 -0.83 5.22
CA LEU A 61 -3.46 0.44 5.95
C LEU A 61 -4.07 1.58 5.12
N ARG A 62 -3.85 1.60 3.80
CA ARG A 62 -4.49 2.59 2.91
C ARG A 62 -6.00 2.34 2.81
N ASP A 63 -6.40 1.09 2.68
CA ASP A 63 -7.81 0.71 2.61
C ASP A 63 -8.53 1.00 3.93
N LEU A 64 -7.89 0.67 5.05
CA LEU A 64 -8.38 1.02 6.38
C LEU A 64 -8.53 2.53 6.55
N ALA A 65 -7.53 3.32 6.13
CA ALA A 65 -7.62 4.78 6.19
C ALA A 65 -8.81 5.31 5.38
N LEU A 66 -9.07 4.77 4.19
CA LEU A 66 -10.23 5.13 3.37
C LEU A 66 -11.55 4.84 4.10
N VAL A 67 -11.68 3.64 4.68
CA VAL A 67 -12.87 3.25 5.45
C VAL A 67 -13.06 4.15 6.67
N LEU A 68 -11.99 4.45 7.40
CA LEU A 68 -12.03 5.33 8.57
C LEU A 68 -12.46 6.76 8.19
N VAL A 69 -11.90 7.31 7.11
CA VAL A 69 -12.31 8.63 6.61
C VAL A 69 -13.77 8.61 6.20
N ARG A 70 -14.22 7.59 5.47
CA ARG A 70 -15.62 7.46 5.07
C ARG A 70 -16.53 7.37 6.29
N ALA A 71 -16.18 6.56 7.29
CA ALA A 71 -16.95 6.41 8.52
C ALA A 71 -17.00 7.71 9.34
N ALA A 72 -15.88 8.43 9.44
CA ALA A 72 -15.78 9.68 10.17
C ALA A 72 -16.51 10.86 9.48
N THR A 73 -16.59 10.83 8.15
CA THR A 73 -17.20 11.90 7.34
C THR A 73 -18.61 11.59 6.86
N ASP A 74 -19.12 10.35 7.05
CA ASP A 74 -20.49 10.02 6.69
C ASP A 74 -21.47 10.77 7.61
N THR A 75 -22.09 11.81 7.07
CA THR A 75 -23.16 12.55 7.77
C THR A 75 -24.44 11.72 7.94
N GLY A 76 -24.49 10.50 7.38
CA GLY A 76 -25.68 9.65 7.39
C GLY A 76 -26.80 10.13 6.46
N ARG A 77 -26.68 11.34 5.89
CA ARG A 77 -27.65 11.87 4.93
C ARG A 77 -27.70 11.01 3.68
N ARG A 78 -28.92 10.76 3.22
CA ARG A 78 -29.21 10.07 1.96
C ARG A 78 -30.10 11.00 1.15
N THR A 79 -29.77 11.17 -0.12
CA THR A 79 -30.55 11.98 -1.05
C THR A 79 -31.32 11.01 -1.95
N PRO A 80 -32.66 11.09 -2.04
CA PRO A 80 -33.41 10.24 -2.93
C PRO A 80 -33.00 10.54 -4.38
N ILE A 81 -32.97 9.51 -5.21
CA ILE A 81 -32.48 9.62 -6.59
C ILE A 81 -33.25 10.68 -7.38
N ASP A 82 -34.55 10.81 -7.16
CA ASP A 82 -35.40 11.78 -7.86
C ASP A 82 -35.03 13.24 -7.55
N ASP A 83 -34.56 13.53 -6.32
CA ASP A 83 -34.05 14.85 -5.96
C ASP A 83 -32.72 15.15 -6.68
N VAL A 84 -31.86 14.13 -6.83
CA VAL A 84 -30.62 14.25 -7.60
C VAL A 84 -30.95 14.52 -9.07
N LEU A 85 -31.81 13.72 -9.69
CA LEU A 85 -32.21 13.91 -11.08
C LEU A 85 -32.79 15.31 -11.31
N SER A 86 -33.68 15.74 -10.41
CA SER A 86 -34.28 17.08 -10.47
C SER A 86 -33.23 18.19 -10.36
N ALA A 87 -32.21 18.02 -9.51
CA ALA A 87 -31.11 18.99 -9.39
C ALA A 87 -30.27 19.12 -10.67
N PHE A 88 -30.22 18.06 -11.49
CA PHE A 88 -29.58 18.07 -12.81
C PHE A 88 -30.56 18.38 -13.96
N GLY A 89 -31.82 18.74 -13.66
CA GLY A 89 -32.82 19.07 -14.67
C GLY A 89 -33.40 17.87 -15.42
N HIS A 90 -33.27 16.67 -14.85
CA HIS A 90 -33.76 15.43 -15.44
C HIS A 90 -34.86 14.78 -14.59
N THR A 91 -35.64 13.92 -15.23
CA THR A 91 -36.51 12.93 -14.57
C THR A 91 -36.08 11.53 -15.00
N ARG A 92 -36.59 10.49 -14.34
CA ARG A 92 -36.31 9.10 -14.75
C ARG A 92 -36.77 8.84 -16.18
N GLU A 93 -37.93 9.38 -16.55
CA GLU A 93 -38.51 9.26 -17.89
C GLU A 93 -37.68 9.99 -18.94
N SER A 94 -37.16 11.19 -18.61
CA SER A 94 -36.28 11.94 -19.50
C SER A 94 -34.97 11.20 -19.78
N LEU A 95 -34.41 10.49 -18.80
CA LEU A 95 -33.19 9.70 -18.98
C LEU A 95 -33.47 8.39 -19.73
N ALA A 96 -34.57 7.72 -19.45
CA ALA A 96 -34.99 6.51 -20.16
C ALA A 96 -35.33 6.76 -21.63
N ALA A 97 -35.57 8.02 -22.01
CA ALA A 97 -35.78 8.45 -23.39
C ALA A 97 -34.49 8.79 -24.14
N LEU A 98 -33.33 8.80 -23.46
CA LEU A 98 -32.04 8.97 -24.13
C LEU A 98 -31.74 7.71 -24.95
N PRO A 99 -31.24 7.84 -26.19
CA PRO A 99 -30.74 6.69 -26.93
C PRO A 99 -29.55 6.09 -26.20
N ASP A 100 -29.48 4.76 -26.14
CA ASP A 100 -28.32 4.06 -25.59
C ASP A 100 -27.07 4.46 -26.42
N GLU A 101 -26.03 4.97 -25.76
CA GLU A 101 -24.72 5.23 -26.37
C GLU A 101 -23.97 3.90 -26.56
N ASP A 102 -24.50 3.02 -27.41
CA ASP A 102 -23.79 1.88 -27.98
C ASP A 102 -23.68 2.07 -29.51
N GLU A 103 -22.66 2.84 -29.93
CA GLU A 103 -22.09 2.82 -31.29
C GLU A 103 -20.55 2.87 -31.24
#